data_AF-A0A519VEA0-F1
#
_entry.id   AF-A0A519VEA0-F1
#
_cell.length_a   1.000
_cell.length_b   1.000
_cell.length_c   1.000
_cell.angle_alpha   90.00
_cell.angle_beta   90.00
_cell.angle_gamma   90.00
#
_symmetry.space_group_name_H-M   'P 1'
#
loop_
_entity.id
_entity.type
_entity.pdbx_description
1 polymer ?
#
loop_
_entity_poly.entity_id
_entity_poly.type
_entity_poly.pdbx_seq_one_letter_code
_entity_poly.pdbx_strand_id
1 'polypeptide(L)'
;MQAKKQLSLFDLSMIVVSLVIGMGIFRNPASVAATSGNDTIFFAVWIVGGIIALCGALTYAEIGLRLPAMGGYYKVFAHCYHPAIGFSVNAIILISNAASLAVVALIGSDYVSDLLFGKPSGTFFNTTMAIVAVAIFFCVNLFGLKT
;
A
#
# COMPACT_ATOMS: atom_id res chain seq x y z
N MET A 1 -18.40 30.44 13.17
CA MET A 1 -17.34 29.42 13.33
C MET A 1 -17.79 28.17 12.58
N GLN A 2 -17.23 27.91 11.40
CA GLN A 2 -17.56 26.70 10.64
C GLN A 2 -17.00 25.50 11.43
N ALA A 3 -17.87 24.58 11.85
CA ALA A 3 -17.42 23.36 12.52
C ALA A 3 -16.46 22.63 11.58
N LYS A 4 -15.21 22.48 12.02
CA LYS A 4 -14.17 21.76 11.27
C LYS A 4 -14.73 20.37 10.97
N LYS A 5 -14.95 20.04 9.70
CA LYS A 5 -15.57 18.77 9.27
C LYS A 5 -14.70 17.63 9.81
N GLN A 6 -15.14 16.97 10.86
CA GLN A 6 -14.43 15.83 11.44
C GLN A 6 -14.81 14.57 10.68
N LEU A 7 -13.83 13.70 10.43
CA LEU A 7 -14.07 12.40 9.81
C LEU A 7 -14.89 11.55 10.78
N SER A 8 -15.98 10.95 10.31
CA SER A 8 -16.73 9.96 11.06
C SER A 8 -15.93 8.66 11.18
N LEU A 9 -16.30 7.79 12.13
CA LEU A 9 -15.75 6.43 12.22
C LEU A 9 -15.95 5.67 10.93
N PHE A 10 -17.12 5.81 10.30
CA PHE A 10 -17.42 5.17 9.03
C PHE A 10 -16.49 5.67 7.90
N ASP A 11 -16.28 6.99 7.82
CA ASP A 11 -15.39 7.59 6.82
C ASP A 11 -13.96 7.04 7.00
N LEU A 12 -13.49 6.99 8.25
CA LEU A 12 -12.16 6.51 8.59
C LEU A 12 -11.99 5.02 8.28
N SER A 13 -13.00 4.19 8.59
CA SER A 13 -13.00 2.77 8.22
C SER A 13 -12.96 2.57 6.71
N MET A 14 -13.76 3.31 5.95
CA MET A 14 -13.78 3.21 4.48
C MET A 14 -12.45 3.65 3.86
N ILE A 15 -11.82 4.70 4.40
CA ILE A 15 -10.48 5.12 3.99
C ILE A 15 -9.48 3.98 4.23
N VAL A 16 -9.48 3.36 5.42
CA VAL A 16 -8.58 2.25 5.72
C VAL A 16 -8.82 1.05 4.80
N VAL A 17 -10.07 0.68 4.53
CA VAL A 17 -10.41 -0.40 3.59
C VAL A 17 -9.84 -0.10 2.19
N SER A 18 -9.99 1.14 1.72
CA SER A 18 -9.45 1.55 0.41
C SER A 18 -7.92 1.56 0.35
N LEU A 19 -7.24 1.79 1.47
CA LEU A 19 -5.77 1.72 1.56
C LEU A 19 -5.26 0.28 1.60
N VAL A 20 -6.02 -0.65 2.20
CA VAL A 20 -5.64 -2.06 2.32
C VAL A 20 -5.89 -2.83 1.02
N ILE A 21 -7.01 -2.56 0.34
CA ILE A 21 -7.34 -3.18 -0.96
C ILE A 21 -6.54 -2.48 -2.05
N GLY A 22 -5.32 -2.99 -2.31
CA GLY A 22 -4.44 -2.50 -3.36
C GLY A 22 -4.38 -3.39 -4.60
N MET A 23 -3.48 -3.06 -5.53
CA MET A 23 -3.25 -3.82 -6.77
C MET A 23 -2.83 -5.28 -6.56
N GLY A 24 -2.36 -5.64 -5.35
CA GLY A 24 -1.95 -7.00 -5.03
C GLY A 24 -3.06 -8.03 -5.25
N ILE A 25 -4.34 -7.66 -5.14
CA ILE A 25 -5.45 -8.60 -5.34
C ILE A 25 -5.59 -9.06 -6.80
N PHE A 26 -5.09 -8.31 -7.78
CA PHE A 26 -5.18 -8.70 -9.19
C PHE A 26 -4.10 -9.69 -9.60
N ARG A 27 -2.96 -9.70 -8.90
CA ARG A 27 -1.81 -10.54 -9.23
C ARG A 27 -1.59 -11.71 -8.27
N ASN A 28 -1.70 -11.44 -6.96
CA ASN A 28 -1.31 -12.40 -5.94
C ASN A 28 -2.20 -13.66 -5.91
N PRO A 29 -3.55 -13.59 -6.07
CA PRO A 29 -4.38 -14.79 -6.07
C PRO A 29 -3.97 -15.79 -7.17
N ALA A 30 -3.71 -15.30 -8.39
CA ALA A 30 -3.26 -16.16 -9.49
C ALA A 30 -1.92 -16.83 -9.16
N SER A 31 -0.97 -16.06 -8.61
CA SER A 31 0.33 -16.60 -8.19
C SER A 31 0.20 -17.64 -7.07
N VAL A 32 -0.64 -17.39 -6.07
CA VAL A 32 -0.85 -18.31 -4.94
C VAL A 32 -1.58 -19.57 -5.41
N ALA A 33 -2.59 -19.44 -6.28
CA ALA A 33 -3.30 -20.58 -6.86
C ALA A 33 -2.35 -21.50 -7.65
N ALA A 34 -1.44 -20.91 -8.45
CA ALA A 34 -0.45 -21.66 -9.20
C ALA A 34 0.51 -22.49 -8.32
N THR A 35 0.80 -22.04 -7.09
CA THR A 35 1.71 -22.73 -6.17
C THR A 35 1.01 -23.59 -5.11
N SER A 36 -0.29 -23.38 -4.86
CA SER A 36 -1.02 -24.04 -3.76
C SER A 36 -1.33 -25.52 -4.03
N GLY A 37 -1.39 -25.93 -5.30
CA GLY A 37 -1.64 -27.31 -5.72
C GLY A 37 -3.07 -27.84 -5.49
N ASN A 38 -3.82 -27.29 -4.53
CA ASN A 38 -5.23 -27.61 -4.26
C ASN A 38 -5.96 -26.38 -3.68
N ASP A 39 -7.26 -26.28 -3.97
CA ASP A 39 -8.19 -25.23 -3.54
C ASP A 39 -8.25 -25.10 -2.01
N THR A 40 -8.19 -26.21 -1.28
CA THR A 40 -8.20 -26.19 0.19
C THR A 40 -7.01 -25.42 0.76
N ILE A 41 -5.82 -25.62 0.18
CA ILE A 41 -4.60 -24.93 0.62
C ILE A 41 -4.68 -23.45 0.23
N PHE A 42 -5.18 -23.16 -0.97
CA PHE A 42 -5.40 -21.79 -1.43
C PHE A 42 -6.25 -20.99 -0.44
N PHE A 43 -7.45 -21.48 -0.09
CA PHE A 43 -8.31 -20.78 0.86
C PHE A 43 -7.74 -20.75 2.29
N ALA A 44 -7.10 -21.83 2.74
CA ALA A 44 -6.49 -21.88 4.07
C ALA A 44 -5.41 -20.79 4.25
N VAL A 45 -4.54 -20.60 3.25
CA VAL A 45 -3.49 -19.56 3.30
C VAL A 45 -4.09 -18.15 3.41
N TRP A 46 -5.16 -17.87 2.68
CA TRP A 46 -5.86 -16.58 2.76
C TRP A 46 -6.49 -16.34 4.14
N ILE A 47 -7.13 -17.35 4.72
CA ILE A 47 -7.73 -17.25 6.05
C ILE A 47 -6.65 -17.03 7.12
N VAL A 48 -5.57 -17.82 7.08
CA VAL A 48 -4.44 -17.68 8.01
C VAL A 48 -3.79 -16.31 7.87
N GLY A 49 -3.56 -15.84 6.64
CA GLY A 49 -3.03 -14.50 6.37
C GLY A 49 -3.93 -13.40 6.92
N GLY A 50 -5.26 -13.54 6.78
CA GLY A 50 -6.25 -12.63 7.33
C GLY A 50 -6.21 -12.56 8.86
N ILE A 51 -6.07 -13.70 9.54
CA ILE A 51 -5.94 -13.75 11.01
C ILE A 51 -4.66 -13.05 11.46
N ILE A 52 -3.53 -13.30 10.79
CA ILE A 52 -2.24 -12.64 11.10
C ILE A 52 -2.37 -11.12 10.92
N ALA A 53 -2.99 -10.68 9.82
CA ALA A 53 -3.23 -9.27 9.57
C ALA A 53 -4.14 -8.62 10.62
N LEU A 54 -5.19 -9.31 11.06
CA LEU A 54 -6.09 -8.85 12.11
C LEU A 54 -5.36 -8.67 13.44
N CYS A 55 -4.54 -9.64 13.85
CA CYS A 55 -3.71 -9.54 15.05
C CYS A 55 -2.79 -8.31 14.99
N GLY A 56 -2.11 -8.10 13.84
CA GLY A 56 -1.27 -6.93 13.63
C GLY A 56 -2.04 -5.61 13.70
N ALA A 57 -3.24 -5.55 13.11
CA ALA A 57 -4.10 -4.36 13.14
C ALA A 57 -4.52 -4.02 14.58
N LEU A 58 -4.87 -5.02 15.40
CA LEU A 58 -5.21 -4.81 16.81
C LEU A 58 -4.01 -4.31 17.62
N THR A 59 -2.82 -4.85 17.38
CA THR A 59 -1.59 -4.35 18.02
C THR A 59 -1.33 -2.88 17.67
N TYR A 60 -1.49 -2.49 16.41
CA TYR A 60 -1.34 -1.09 16.01
C TYR A 60 -2.43 -0.19 16.60
N ALA A 61 -3.67 -0.68 16.72
CA ALA A 61 -4.75 0.05 17.38
C ALA A 61 -4.43 0.32 18.85
N GLU A 62 -3.90 -0.67 19.57
CA GLU A 62 -3.50 -0.50 20.97
C GLU A 62 -2.36 0.51 21.14
N ILE A 63 -1.35 0.47 20.26
CA ILE A 63 -0.26 1.45 20.25
C ILE A 63 -0.81 2.87 20.01
N GLY A 64 -1.71 3.02 19.04
CA GLY A 64 -2.33 4.31 18.71
C GLY A 64 -3.17 4.89 19.85
N LEU A 65 -3.85 4.03 20.63
CA LEU A 65 -4.59 4.45 21.83
C LEU A 65 -3.67 4.87 22.97
N ARG A 66 -2.53 4.19 23.15
CA ARG A 66 -1.55 4.48 24.22
C ARG A 66 -0.74 5.76 23.94
N LEU A 67 -0.43 6.04 22.68
CA LEU A 67 0.34 7.23 22.28
C LEU A 67 -0.37 8.03 21.17
N PRO A 68 -1.43 8.79 21.51
CA PRO A 68 -2.18 9.61 20.56
C PRO A 68 -1.40 10.90 20.22
N ALA A 69 -0.29 10.74 19.49
CA ALA A 69 0.61 11.82 19.11
C ALA A 69 0.72 11.98 17.59
N MET A 70 0.83 13.22 17.13
CA MET A 70 1.13 13.52 15.74
C MET A 70 2.57 13.09 15.39
N GLY A 71 2.74 12.44 14.24
CA GLY A 71 4.04 11.99 13.74
C GLY A 71 4.17 10.48 13.45
N GLY A 72 3.09 9.71 13.62
CA GLY A 72 3.00 8.31 13.18
C GLY A 72 4.15 7.44 13.70
N TYR A 73 4.70 6.60 12.81
CA TYR A 73 5.78 5.66 13.15
C TYR A 73 7.00 6.36 13.78
N TYR A 74 7.46 7.49 13.22
CA TYR A 74 8.62 8.20 13.77
C TYR A 74 8.44 8.53 15.25
N LYS A 75 7.28 9.09 15.62
CA LYS A 75 7.03 9.53 17.00
C LYS A 75 6.95 8.35 17.97
N VAL A 76 6.34 7.24 17.56
CA VAL A 76 6.25 6.01 18.34
C VAL A 76 7.66 5.45 18.63
N PHE A 77 8.47 5.24 17.59
CA PHE A 77 9.81 4.66 17.75
C PHE A 77 10.79 5.61 18.45
N ALA A 78 10.68 6.92 18.21
CA ALA A 78 11.49 7.92 18.89
C ALA A 78 11.18 8.00 20.39
N HIS A 79 9.92 7.76 20.78
CA HIS A 79 9.51 7.76 22.19
C HIS A 79 9.92 6.47 22.92
N CYS A 80 9.78 5.31 22.27
CA CYS A 80 10.06 4.01 22.90
C CYS A 80 11.55 3.64 22.93
N TYR A 81 12.35 4.07 21.93
CA TYR A 81 13.75 3.67 21.80
C TYR A 81 14.70 4.86 21.78
N HIS A 82 14.78 5.55 20.65
CA HIS A 82 15.64 6.73 20.47
C HIS A 82 15.25 7.47 19.18
N PRO A 83 15.36 8.81 19.10
CA PRO A 83 15.07 9.57 17.87
C PRO A 83 15.82 9.08 16.63
N ALA A 84 17.06 8.61 16.79
CA ALA A 84 17.85 8.04 15.69
C ALA A 84 17.21 6.78 15.09
N ILE A 85 16.64 5.90 15.93
CA ILE A 85 15.95 4.69 15.46
C ILE A 85 14.65 5.07 14.77
N GLY A 86 13.90 6.04 15.34
CA GLY A 86 12.71 6.58 14.69
C GLY A 86 13.00 7.13 13.29
N PHE A 87 14.12 7.85 13.13
CA PHE A 87 14.56 8.36 11.83
C PHE A 87 14.88 7.23 10.85
N SER A 88 15.66 6.23 11.27
CA SER A 88 16.01 5.08 10.43
C SER A 88 14.78 4.30 9.96
N VAL A 89 13.81 4.04 10.86
CA VAL A 89 12.56 3.37 10.50
C VAL A 89 11.78 4.20 9.48
N ASN A 90 11.69 5.52 9.67
CA ASN A 90 11.00 6.39 8.74
C ASN A 90 11.68 6.45 7.36
N ALA A 91 13.01 6.41 7.32
CA ALA A 91 13.77 6.32 6.07
C ALA A 91 13.49 5.02 5.31
N ILE A 92 13.43 3.88 6.02
CA ILE A 92 13.08 2.58 5.42
C ILE A 92 11.65 2.62 4.86
N ILE A 93 10.70 3.19 5.60
CA ILE A 93 9.30 3.32 5.15
C ILE A 93 9.22 4.18 3.89
N LEU A 94 9.96 5.29 3.82
CA LEU A 94 10.02 6.15 2.64
C LEU A 94 10.49 5.36 1.39
N ILE A 95 11.58 4.61 1.52
CA ILE A 95 12.13 3.78 0.44
C ILE A 95 11.14 2.68 0.05
N SER A 96 10.53 2.02 1.03
CA SER A 96 9.54 0.96 0.82
C SER A 96 8.31 1.46 0.06
N ASN A 97 7.81 2.65 0.40
CA ASN A 97 6.69 3.27 -0.30
C ASN A 97 7.04 3.61 -1.76
N ALA A 98 8.25 4.11 -2.02
CA ALA A 98 8.72 4.37 -3.38
C ALA A 98 8.84 3.08 -4.20
N ALA A 99 9.38 2.00 -3.59
CA ALA A 99 9.46 0.70 -4.23
C ALA A 99 8.07 0.10 -4.53
N SER A 100 7.13 0.22 -3.58
CA SER A 100 5.74 -0.22 -3.75
C SER A 100 5.05 0.49 -4.92
N LEU A 101 5.21 1.81 -5.01
CA LEU A 101 4.69 2.60 -6.13
C LEU A 101 5.27 2.14 -7.48
N ALA A 102 6.58 1.86 -7.53
CA ALA A 102 7.24 1.36 -8.74
C ALA A 102 6.70 -0.01 -9.17
N VAL A 103 6.51 -0.94 -8.22
CA VAL A 103 5.92 -2.26 -8.50
C VAL A 103 4.50 -2.12 -9.05
N VAL A 104 3.68 -1.25 -8.46
CA VAL A 104 2.33 -0.95 -8.93
C VAL A 104 2.34 -0.44 -10.38
N ALA A 105 3.22 0.52 -10.69
CA ALA A 105 3.33 1.08 -12.04
C ALA A 105 3.76 0.04 -13.09
N LEU A 106 4.69 -0.86 -12.72
CA LEU A 106 5.14 -1.94 -13.59
C LEU A 106 4.03 -2.96 -13.85
N ILE A 107 3.34 -3.42 -12.81
CA ILE A 107 2.20 -4.34 -12.96
C ILE A 107 1.11 -3.71 -13.84
N GLY A 108 0.81 -2.42 -13.64
CA GLY A 108 -0.15 -1.70 -14.48
C GLY A 108 0.28 -1.67 -15.95
N SER A 109 1.58 -1.51 -16.20
CA SER A 109 2.14 -1.50 -17.55
C SER A 109 2.09 -2.87 -18.23
N ASP A 110 2.31 -3.96 -17.47
CA ASP A 110 2.14 -5.32 -17.95
C ASP A 110 0.68 -5.56 -18.42
N TYR A 111 -0.30 -5.14 -17.62
CA TYR A 111 -1.73 -5.24 -18.00
C TYR A 111 -2.07 -4.39 -19.24
N VAL A 112 -1.53 -3.18 -19.37
CA VAL A 112 -1.73 -2.33 -20.56
C VAL A 112 -1.12 -2.98 -21.80
N SER A 113 0.06 -3.57 -21.67
CA SER A 113 0.71 -4.30 -22.76
C SER A 113 -0.11 -5.49 -23.22
N ASP A 114 -0.58 -6.32 -22.29
CA ASP A 114 -1.41 -7.48 -22.60
C ASP A 114 -2.71 -7.06 -23.28
N LEU A 115 -3.31 -5.94 -22.87
CA LEU A 115 -4.51 -5.40 -23.49
C LEU A 115 -4.29 -4.90 -24.93
N LEU A 116 -3.17 -4.21 -25.20
CA LEU A 116 -2.91 -3.61 -26.51
C LEU A 116 -2.36 -4.60 -27.54
N PHE A 117 -1.49 -5.52 -27.10
CA PHE A 117 -0.75 -6.41 -28.01
C PHE A 117 -1.13 -7.88 -27.89
N GLY A 118 -2.00 -8.24 -26.93
CA GLY A 118 -2.39 -9.63 -26.67
C GLY A 118 -1.24 -10.51 -26.18
N LYS A 119 -0.08 -9.91 -25.86
CA LYS A 119 1.13 -10.58 -25.40
C LYS A 119 1.96 -9.63 -24.53
N PRO A 120 2.77 -10.16 -23.60
CA PRO A 120 3.75 -9.37 -22.89
C PRO A 120 4.71 -8.75 -23.91
N SER A 121 4.70 -7.42 -23.99
CA SER A 121 5.56 -6.65 -24.89
C SER A 121 6.99 -6.60 -24.34
N GLY A 122 7.91 -6.00 -25.11
CA GLY A 122 9.31 -5.90 -24.69
C GLY A 122 9.48 -5.05 -23.44
N THR A 123 10.47 -5.40 -22.61
CA THR A 123 10.81 -4.70 -21.35
C THR A 123 10.90 -3.18 -21.49
N PHE A 124 11.36 -2.71 -22.65
CA PHE A 124 11.41 -1.28 -22.98
C PHE A 124 10.03 -0.62 -22.96
N PHE A 125 9.00 -1.22 -23.57
CA PHE A 125 7.66 -0.65 -23.60
C PHE A 125 7.05 -0.57 -22.21
N ASN A 126 7.10 -1.65 -21.43
CA ASN A 126 6.54 -1.68 -20.08
C ASN A 126 7.23 -0.68 -19.14
N THR A 127 8.56 -0.55 -19.26
CA THR A 127 9.33 0.39 -18.44
C THR A 127 9.00 1.84 -18.82
N THR A 128 8.92 2.15 -20.13
CA THR A 128 8.52 3.48 -20.58
C THR A 128 7.11 3.84 -20.12
N MET A 129 6.16 2.90 -20.23
CA MET A 129 4.78 3.12 -19.78
C MET A 129 4.71 3.38 -18.27
N ALA A 130 5.47 2.61 -17.47
CA ALA A 130 5.52 2.79 -16.02
C ALA A 130 6.09 4.17 -15.64
N ILE A 131 7.18 4.59 -16.30
CA ILE A 131 7.78 5.91 -16.08
C ILE A 131 6.79 7.03 -16.44
N VAL A 132 6.11 6.91 -17.59
CA VAL A 132 5.10 7.88 -18.02
C VAL A 132 3.95 7.96 -17.02
N ALA A 133 3.43 6.83 -16.55
CA ALA A 133 2.37 6.80 -15.55
C ALA A 133 2.79 7.49 -14.25
N VAL A 134 3.97 7.15 -13.72
CA VAL A 134 4.51 7.79 -12.51
C VAL A 134 4.72 9.29 -12.72
N ALA A 135 5.27 9.70 -13.87
CA ALA A 135 5.48 11.11 -14.19
C ALA A 135 4.16 11.89 -14.28
N ILE A 136 3.11 11.30 -14.87
CA ILE A 136 1.77 11.91 -14.91
C ILE A 136 1.24 12.10 -13.49
N PHE A 137 1.25 11.07 -12.65
CA PHE A 137 0.76 11.17 -11.27
C PHE A 137 1.60 12.15 -10.44
N PHE A 138 2.90 12.21 -10.66
CA PHE A 138 3.78 13.18 -10.04
C PHE A 138 3.42 14.62 -10.46
N CYS A 139 3.21 14.87 -11.76
CA CYS A 139 2.77 16.17 -12.26
C CYS A 139 1.40 16.57 -11.68
N VAL A 140 0.44 15.64 -11.64
CA VAL A 140 -0.87 15.87 -11.00
C VAL A 140 -0.70 16.22 -9.53
N ASN A 141 0.20 15.54 -8.82
CA ASN A 141 0.50 15.85 -7.42
C ASN A 141 1.10 17.27 -7.25
N LEU A 142 1.99 17.69 -8.17
CA LEU A 142 2.58 19.03 -8.18
C LEU A 142 1.57 20.14 -8.44
N PHE A 143 0.53 19.90 -9.25
CA PHE A 143 -0.55 20.88 -9.46
C PHE A 143 -1.38 21.16 -8.21
N GLY A 144 -1.18 20.38 -7.15
CA GLY A 144 -1.74 20.62 -5.83
C GLY A 144 -3.18 20.12 -5.72
N LEU A 145 -3.46 19.44 -4.61
CA LEU A 145 -4.83 19.18 -4.21
C LEU A 145 -5.45 20.50 -3.74
N LYS A 146 -6.48 20.99 -4.42
CA LYS A 146 -7.31 22.09 -3.91
C LYS A 146 -8.02 21.59 -2.65
N THR A 147 -7.45 21.91 -1.48
CA THR A 147 -8.10 21.82 -0.17
C THR A 147 -9.20 22.86 -0.04
#